data_AF-A0AAZ1XI49-F1
#
_entry.id   AF-A0AAZ1XI49-F1
#
_cell.length_a   1.000
_cell.length_b   1.000
_cell.length_c   1.000
_cell.angle_alpha   90.00
_cell.angle_beta   90.00
_cell.angle_gamma   90.00
#
_symmetry.space_group_name_H-M   'P 1'
#
loop_
_entity.id
_entity.type
_entity.pdbx_description
1 polymer ?
#
loop_
_entity_poly.entity_id
_entity_poly.type
_entity_poly.pdbx_seq_one_letter_code
_entity_poly.pdbx_strand_id
1 'polypeptide(L)'
;MNELPQERLPVADMVIASCEFMFEETRNYVMQRKAFCKTVAHLQTVQHKLAELKTEICVGRAFLENCLDLHSVPAAPRRLGGICGLASSAYLQRNQ
;
A
#
# COMPACT_ATOMS: atom_id res chain seq x y z
N MET A 1 5.40 26.02 11.20
CA MET A 1 4.89 24.93 10.36
C MET A 1 5.15 23.60 11.06
N ASN A 2 4.25 23.15 11.94
CA ASN A 2 4.41 21.93 12.74
C ASN A 2 3.38 20.83 12.37
N GLU A 3 2.43 21.14 11.47
CA GLU A 3 1.27 20.31 11.14
C GLU A 3 1.53 19.35 9.96
N LEU A 4 2.51 19.64 9.08
CA LEU A 4 2.71 18.89 7.82
C LEU A 4 2.86 17.36 7.96
N PRO A 5 3.45 16.80 9.04
CA PRO A 5 3.51 15.35 9.22
C PRO A 5 2.14 14.74 9.58
N GLN A 6 1.29 15.48 10.30
CA GLN A 6 -0.03 14.98 10.74
C GLN A 6 -1.01 14.88 9.57
N GLU A 7 -0.98 15.84 8.64
CA GLU A 7 -1.84 15.81 7.45
C GLU A 7 -1.46 14.71 6.45
N ARG A 8 -0.24 14.16 6.51
CA ARG A 8 0.21 13.10 5.58
C ARG A 8 -0.25 11.70 5.95
N LEU A 9 -0.52 11.44 7.22
CA LEU A 9 -1.08 10.16 7.69
C LEU A 9 -2.43 9.82 7.04
N PRO A 10 -3.45 10.70 7.05
CA PRO A 10 -4.72 10.40 6.41
C PRO A 10 -4.58 10.29 4.89
N VAL A 11 -3.66 11.02 4.27
CA VAL A 11 -3.37 10.88 2.83
C VAL A 11 -2.81 9.50 2.51
N ALA A 12 -1.88 8.99 3.33
CA ALA A 12 -1.31 7.67 3.13
C ALA A 12 -2.36 6.56 3.33
N ASP A 13 -3.25 6.70 4.31
CA ASP A 13 -4.38 5.77 4.52
C ASP A 13 -5.32 5.71 3.31
N MET A 14 -5.69 6.88 2.75
CA MET A 14 -6.50 6.95 1.52
C MET A 14 -5.82 6.27 0.33
N VAL A 15 -4.50 6.37 0.20
CA VAL A 15 -3.75 5.70 -0.88
C VAL A 15 -3.80 4.19 -0.70
N ILE A 16 -3.56 3.66 0.51
CA ILE A 16 -3.60 2.21 0.77
C ILE A 16 -5.01 1.67 0.55
N ALA A 17 -6.05 2.37 1.00
CA ALA A 17 -7.45 1.98 0.75
C ALA A 17 -7.77 1.93 -0.76
N SER A 18 -7.28 2.90 -1.53
CA SER A 18 -7.44 2.91 -2.99
C SER A 18 -6.71 1.75 -3.65
N CYS A 19 -5.50 1.42 -3.19
CA CYS A 19 -4.75 0.26 -3.68
C CYS A 19 -5.47 -1.07 -3.41
N GLU A 20 -6.09 -1.23 -2.24
CA GLU A 20 -6.89 -2.41 -1.91
C GLU A 20 -8.09 -2.58 -2.84
N PHE A 21 -8.82 -1.50 -3.09
CA PHE A 21 -9.95 -1.51 -4.01
C PHE A 21 -9.52 -1.89 -5.43
N MET A 22 -8.46 -1.27 -5.95
CA MET A 22 -7.93 -1.56 -7.29
C MET A 22 -7.42 -3.00 -7.40
N PHE A 23 -6.85 -3.55 -6.33
CA PHE A 23 -6.42 -4.95 -6.28
C PHE A 23 -7.61 -5.91 -6.38
N GLU A 24 -8.71 -5.62 -5.68
CA GLU A 24 -9.92 -6.44 -5.71
C GLU A 24 -10.59 -6.45 -7.09
N GLU A 25 -10.69 -5.28 -7.73
CA GLU A 25 -11.17 -5.16 -9.11
C GLU A 25 -10.26 -5.91 -10.10
N THR A 26 -8.94 -5.79 -9.93
CA THR A 26 -7.97 -6.52 -10.75
C THR A 26 -8.12 -8.04 -10.58
N ARG A 27 -8.33 -8.50 -9.35
CA ARG A 27 -8.55 -9.93 -9.06
C ARG A 27 -9.82 -10.43 -9.74
N ASN A 28 -10.93 -9.67 -9.63
CA ASN A 28 -12.19 -10.00 -10.29
C ASN A 28 -12.00 -10.09 -11.81
N TYR A 29 -11.27 -9.14 -12.40
CA TYR A 29 -10.97 -9.13 -13.83
C TYR A 29 -10.16 -10.34 -14.29
N VAL A 30 -9.10 -10.69 -13.56
CA VAL A 30 -8.21 -11.82 -13.86
C VAL A 30 -8.95 -13.16 -13.78
N MET A 31 -9.97 -13.27 -12.92
CA MET A 31 -10.83 -14.45 -12.82
C MET A 31 -11.84 -14.57 -13.96
N GLN A 32 -12.40 -13.44 -14.42
CA GLN A 32 -13.40 -13.43 -15.50
C GLN A 32 -12.78 -13.55 -16.89
N ARG A 33 -11.55 -13.04 -17.10
CA ARG A 33 -10.89 -13.03 -18.41
C ARG A 33 -10.33 -14.41 -18.77
N LYS A 34 -10.83 -14.95 -19.89
CA LYS A 34 -10.31 -16.17 -20.53
C LYS A 34 -9.42 -15.77 -21.71
N ALA A 35 -8.21 -16.31 -21.76
CA ALA A 35 -7.25 -16.13 -22.84
C ALA A 35 -6.41 -17.40 -23.01
N PHE A 36 -6.01 -17.75 -24.23
CA PHE A 36 -5.21 -18.96 -24.51
C PHE A 36 -5.86 -20.27 -24.03
N CYS A 37 -7.19 -20.41 -24.22
CA CYS A 37 -7.98 -21.58 -23.79
C CYS A 37 -7.95 -21.87 -22.28
N LYS A 38 -7.42 -20.96 -21.45
CA LYS A 38 -7.36 -21.05 -19.99
C LYS A 38 -7.78 -19.70 -19.36
N THR A 39 -7.98 -19.66 -18.05
CA THR A 39 -8.17 -18.40 -17.34
C THR A 39 -6.82 -17.68 -17.20
N VAL A 40 -6.82 -16.35 -17.29
CA VAL A 40 -5.60 -15.54 -17.10
C VAL A 40 -5.02 -15.76 -15.70
N ALA A 41 -5.86 -16.09 -14.72
CA ALA A 41 -5.48 -16.50 -13.37
C ALA A 41 -4.55 -17.73 -13.31
N HIS A 42 -4.48 -18.56 -14.35
CA HIS A 42 -3.65 -19.76 -14.38
C HIS A 42 -2.21 -19.51 -14.88
N LEU A 43 -1.92 -18.29 -15.33
CA LEU A 43 -0.57 -17.89 -15.75
C LEU A 43 0.28 -17.59 -14.50
N GLN A 44 1.40 -18.29 -14.34
CA GLN A 44 2.31 -18.12 -13.19
C GLN A 44 2.81 -16.67 -13.06
N THR A 45 3.07 -15.99 -14.18
CA THR A 45 3.48 -14.58 -14.19
C THR A 45 2.45 -13.65 -13.55
N VAL A 46 1.16 -13.91 -13.82
CA VAL A 46 0.05 -13.13 -13.24
C VAL A 46 -0.11 -13.45 -11.76
N GLN A 47 0.02 -14.71 -11.37
CA GLN A 47 -0.05 -15.13 -9.96
C GLN A 47 1.06 -14.51 -9.12
N HIS A 48 2.31 -14.54 -9.61
CA HIS A 48 3.44 -13.93 -8.91
C HIS A 48 3.25 -12.41 -8.81
N LYS A 49 2.80 -11.75 -9.87
CA LYS A 49 2.56 -10.29 -9.83
C LYS A 49 1.43 -9.92 -8.85
N LEU A 50 0.35 -10.69 -8.80
CA LEU A 50 -0.71 -10.48 -7.82
C LEU A 50 -0.24 -10.72 -6.39
N ALA A 51 0.62 -11.73 -6.17
CA ALA A 51 1.21 -11.99 -4.87
C ALA A 51 2.10 -10.83 -4.41
N GLU A 52 3.00 -10.34 -5.28
CA GLU A 52 3.84 -9.16 -5.01
C GLU A 52 2.99 -7.94 -4.63
N LEU A 53 1.98 -7.59 -5.43
CA LEU A 53 1.10 -6.45 -5.16
C LEU A 53 0.37 -6.59 -3.81
N LYS A 54 -0.14 -7.78 -3.49
CA LYS A 54 -0.81 -8.00 -2.20
C LYS A 54 0.16 -7.88 -1.02
N THR A 55 1.40 -8.34 -1.18
CA THR A 55 2.42 -8.20 -0.13
C THR A 55 2.80 -6.74 0.10
N GLU A 56 2.97 -5.95 -0.96
CA GLU A 56 3.26 -4.52 -0.85
C GLU A 56 2.16 -3.75 -0.12
N ILE A 57 0.90 -4.00 -0.45
CA ILE A 57 -0.25 -3.40 0.22
C ILE A 57 -0.29 -3.79 1.71
N CYS A 58 -0.03 -5.07 2.02
CA CYS A 58 -0.02 -5.57 3.39
C CYS A 58 1.08 -4.88 4.23
N VAL A 59 2.29 -4.75 3.68
CA VAL A 59 3.40 -4.05 4.34
C VAL A 59 3.08 -2.57 4.54
N GLY A 60 2.49 -1.92 3.53
CA GLY A 60 2.05 -0.53 3.62
C GLY A 60 1.02 -0.32 4.73
N ARG A 61 0.03 -1.21 4.84
CA ARG A 61 -1.01 -1.15 5.88
C ARG A 61 -0.43 -1.33 7.28
N ALA A 62 0.39 -2.36 7.50
CA ALA A 62 1.03 -2.61 8.78
C ALA A 62 1.93 -1.43 9.23
N PHE A 63 2.59 -0.77 8.28
CA PHE A 63 3.38 0.42 8.57
C PHE A 63 2.52 1.61 9.01
N LEU A 64 1.38 1.84 8.37
CA LEU A 64 0.44 2.90 8.75
C LEU A 64 -0.20 2.63 10.11
N GLU A 65 -0.63 1.40 10.37
CA GLU A 65 -1.18 1.00 11.67
C GLU A 65 -0.16 1.24 12.79
N ASN A 66 1.10 0.87 12.58
CA ASN A 66 2.16 1.18 13.54
C ASN A 66 2.33 2.70 13.74
N CYS A 67 2.29 3.50 12.68
CA CYS A 67 2.35 4.96 12.82
C CYS A 67 1.15 5.51 13.61
N LEU A 68 -0.06 5.00 13.38
CA LEU A 68 -1.28 5.40 14.08
C LEU A 68 -1.25 5.02 15.57
N ASP A 69 -0.79 3.82 15.90
CA ASP A 69 -0.61 3.36 17.28
C ASP A 69 0.39 4.24 18.02
N LEU A 70 1.52 4.59 17.39
CA LEU A 70 2.48 5.53 17.98
C LEU A 70 1.90 6.94 18.16
N HIS A 71 0.97 7.36 17.32
CA HIS A 71 0.30 8.67 17.45
C HIS A 71 -0.78 8.69 18.53
N SER A 72 -1.43 7.56 18.82
CA SER A 72 -2.46 7.45 19.86
C SER A 72 -1.88 7.31 21.28
N VAL A 73 -0.64 6.84 21.41
CA VAL A 73 0.06 6.74 22.71
C VAL A 73 0.75 8.06 23.07
N PRO A 74 0.37 8.75 24.16
CA PRO A 74 0.90 10.08 24.52
C PRO A 74 2.38 10.13 24.94
N ALA A 75 3.10 9.00 24.90
CA ALA A 75 4.48 8.87 25.37
C ALA A 75 5.53 8.61 24.26
N ALA A 76 5.15 8.54 22.98
CA ALA A 76 6.10 8.23 21.90
C ALA A 76 6.92 9.46 21.44
N PRO A 77 8.24 9.32 21.21
CA PRO A 77 9.10 10.44 20.84
C PRO A 77 8.76 10.99 19.44
N ARG A 78 8.49 12.31 19.37
CA ARG A 78 8.11 13.11 18.19
C ARG A 78 9.07 13.08 16.97
N ARG A 79 10.14 12.28 16.99
CA ARG A 79 11.15 12.21 15.90
C ARG A 79 10.75 11.33 14.71
N LEU A 80 9.72 10.49 14.84
CA LEU A 80 9.33 9.56 13.78
C LEU A 80 8.48 10.17 12.66
N GLY A 81 8.11 11.46 12.72
CA GLY A 81 7.49 12.15 11.58
C GLY A 81 8.33 12.12 10.29
N GLY A 82 9.64 11.84 10.39
CA GLY A 82 10.53 11.70 9.25
C GLY A 82 10.42 10.37 8.49
N ILE A 83 10.07 9.25 9.14
CA ILE A 83 10.03 7.93 8.48
C ILE A 83 8.85 7.79 7.51
N CYS A 84 7.71 8.45 7.79
CA CYS A 84 6.57 8.45 6.89
C CYS A 84 6.85 9.24 5.59
N GLY A 85 7.66 10.30 5.66
CA GLY A 85 8.09 11.06 4.48
C GLY A 85 9.08 10.28 3.59
N LEU A 86 9.99 9.53 4.22
CA LEU A 86 10.98 8.72 3.50
C LEU A 86 10.34 7.54 2.76
N ALA A 87 9.27 6.93 3.31
CA ALA A 87 8.53 5.86 2.63
C ALA A 87 7.81 6.35 1.36
N SER A 88 7.19 7.54 1.40
CA SER A 88 6.59 8.15 0.20
C SER A 88 7.63 8.55 -0.85
N SER A 89 8.78 9.08 -0.45
CA SER A 89 9.88 9.40 -1.40
C SER A 89 10.46 8.13 -2.05
N ALA A 90 10.62 7.06 -1.26
CA ALA A 90 11.13 5.79 -1.76
C ALA A 90 10.15 5.09 -2.74
N TYR A 91 8.84 5.21 -2.52
CA TYR A 91 7.83 4.71 -3.45
C TYR A 91 7.78 5.50 -4.76
N LEU A 92 7.98 6.83 -4.72
CA LEU A 92 8.03 7.67 -5.91
C LEU A 92 9.32 7.44 -6.74
N GLN A 93 10.47 7.24 -6.08
CA GLN A 93 11.76 6.99 -6.74
C GLN A 93 11.88 5.60 -7.38
N ARG A 94 11.01 4.64 -7.04
CA ARG A 94 10.96 3.33 -7.71
C ARG A 94 10.16 3.33 -9.02
N ASN A 95 9.40 4.39 -9.29
CA ASN A 95 8.54 4.55 -10.47
C ASN A 95 9.02 5.67 -11.41
N GLN A 96 10.29 6.10 -11.29
CA GLN A 96 11.05 6.85 -12.29
C GLN A 96 12.19 5.97 -12.82
#